data_AF-A0A510Y8R6-F1
#
_entry.id   AF-A0A510Y8R6-F1
#
_cell.length_a   1.000
_cell.length_b   1.000
_cell.length_c   1.000
_cell.angle_alpha   90.00
_cell.angle_beta   90.00
_cell.angle_gamma   90.00
#
_symmetry.space_group_name_H-M   'P 1'
#
loop_
_entity.id
_entity.type
_entity.pdbx_description
1 polymer ?
#
loop_
_entity_poly.entity_id
_entity_poly.type
_entity_poly.pdbx_seq_one_letter_code
_entity_poly.pdbx_strand_id
1 'polypeptide(L)'
;MNSPAFVYCYSSKEREVIVGRREDMNTEGWKQRGYTVVECGDTEKLYESVKRFKANEWIVTIMSDPSLFEKFLHESSDSKAGKQKNR
;
A
#
# COMPACT_ATOMS: atom_id res chain seq x y z
N MET A 1 16.15 20.08 1.21
CA MET A 1 15.80 18.69 0.86
C MET A 1 14.32 18.53 1.13
N ASN A 2 13.52 18.10 0.14
CA ASN A 2 12.10 17.84 0.36
C ASN A 2 11.98 16.58 1.23
N SER A 3 11.39 16.72 2.42
CA SER A 3 11.07 15.57 3.26
C SER A 3 10.12 14.64 2.51
N PRO A 4 10.27 13.31 2.62
CA PRO A 4 9.35 12.38 1.98
C PRO A 4 7.93 12.62 2.50
N ALA A 5 6.99 12.77 1.58
CA ALA A 5 5.59 13.02 1.92
C ALA A 5 4.90 11.73 2.38
N PHE A 6 5.32 10.58 1.87
CA PHE A 6 4.66 9.30 2.08
C PHE A 6 5.62 8.19 2.49
N VAL A 7 5.06 7.16 3.09
CA VAL A 7 5.75 5.92 3.49
C VAL A 7 4.88 4.74 3.16
N TYR A 8 5.51 3.62 2.80
CA TYR A 8 4.92 2.31 2.96
C TYR A 8 5.83 1.38 3.76
N CYS A 9 5.24 0.65 4.69
CA CYS A 9 5.89 -0.36 5.51
C CYS A 9 5.38 -1.72 5.06
N TYR A 10 6.24 -2.68 4.75
CA TYR A 10 5.79 -4.02 4.36
C TYR A 10 6.51 -5.13 5.12
N SER A 11 5.80 -6.24 5.30
CA SER A 11 6.32 -7.45 5.92
C SER A 11 5.95 -8.66 5.08
N SER A 12 6.96 -9.33 4.51
CA SER A 12 6.76 -10.59 3.77
C SER A 12 6.24 -11.71 4.66
N LYS A 13 6.55 -11.67 5.95
CA LYS A 13 6.08 -12.65 6.94
C LYS A 13 4.56 -12.56 7.14
N GLU A 14 4.05 -11.34 7.26
CA GLU A 14 2.63 -11.07 7.49
C GLU A 14 1.84 -10.91 6.18
N ARG A 15 2.53 -10.88 5.03
CA ARG A 15 1.97 -10.55 3.70
C ARG A 15 1.12 -9.27 3.74
N GLU A 16 1.63 -8.25 4.41
CA GLU A 16 0.97 -6.98 4.62
C GLU A 16 1.85 -5.82 4.13
N VAL A 17 1.20 -4.80 3.56
CA VAL A 17 1.76 -3.48 3.34
C VAL A 17 0.84 -2.42 3.96
N ILE A 18 1.45 -1.51 4.70
CA ILE A 18 0.79 -0.40 5.41
C ILE A 18 1.27 0.89 4.76
N VAL A 19 0.34 1.71 4.28
CA VAL A 19 0.63 2.94 3.53
C VAL A 19 0.07 4.16 4.25
N GLY A 20 0.80 5.27 4.19
CA GLY A 20 0.36 6.52 4.80
C GLY A 20 1.30 7.68 4.52
N ARG A 21 0.92 8.87 4.99
CA ARG A 21 1.81 10.03 5.07
C ARG A 21 2.91 9.75 6.08
N ARG A 22 4.08 10.33 5.83
CA ARG A 22 5.25 10.15 6.71
C ARG A 22 4.99 10.61 8.15
N GLU A 23 4.20 11.66 8.32
CA GLU A 23 3.83 12.26 9.61
C GLU A 23 2.84 11.42 10.42
N ASP A 24 1.97 10.65 9.74
CA ASP A 24 0.97 9.78 10.38
C ASP A 24 1.57 8.41 10.78
N MET A 25 2.79 8.11 10.33
CA MET A 25 3.40 6.78 10.42
C MET A 25 4.52 6.73 11.47
N ASN A 26 4.42 5.77 12.39
CA ASN A 26 5.51 5.43 13.31
C ASN A 26 6.55 4.50 12.63
N THR A 27 7.39 5.07 11.76
CA THR A 27 8.38 4.30 10.97
C THR A 27 9.36 3.52 11.83
N GLU A 28 9.83 4.09 12.94
CA GLU A 28 10.78 3.41 13.83
C GLU A 28 10.11 2.24 14.54
N GLY A 29 8.85 2.40 14.96
CA GLY A 29 8.06 1.30 15.52
C GLY A 29 7.86 0.14 14.52
N TRP A 30 7.63 0.45 13.25
CA TRP A 30 7.51 -0.57 12.19
C TRP A 30 8.83 -1.30 11.94
N LYS A 31 9.97 -0.59 11.89
CA LYS A 31 11.30 -1.21 11.78
C LYS A 31 11.59 -2.17 12.92
N GLN A 32 11.29 -1.77 14.17
CA GLN A 32 11.50 -2.61 15.36
C GLN A 32 10.63 -3.88 15.33
N ARG A 33 9.48 -3.83 14.67
CA ARG A 33 8.60 -4.99 14.44
C ARG A 33 9.02 -5.87 13.25
N GLY A 34 10.11 -5.52 12.57
CA GLY A 34 10.64 -6.27 11.43
C GLY A 34 10.03 -5.92 10.07
N TYR A 35 9.31 -4.79 9.97
CA TYR A 35 8.84 -4.30 8.68
C TYR A 35 9.95 -3.55 7.95
N THR A 36 10.00 -3.73 6.63
CA THR A 36 10.81 -2.87 5.76
C THR A 36 10.05 -1.57 5.54
N VAL A 37 10.71 -0.44 5.79
CA VAL A 37 10.14 0.90 5.59
C VAL A 37 10.73 1.54 4.34
N VAL A 38 9.86 2.03 3.47
CA VAL A 38 10.24 2.73 2.24
C VAL A 38 9.59 4.11 2.22
N GLU A 39 10.41 5.14 2.04
CA GLU A 39 9.98 6.53 1.96
C GLU A 39 9.78 6.93 0.49
N CYS A 40 8.70 7.66 0.19
CA CYS A 40 8.32 8.10 -1.14
C CYS A 40 8.08 9.61 -1.16
N GLY A 41 8.57 10.27 -2.21
CA GLY A 41 8.43 11.73 -2.39
C GLY A 41 7.11 12.15 -3.04
N ASP A 42 6.36 11.24 -3.66
CA ASP A 42 5.11 11.53 -4.35
C ASP A 42 4.15 10.32 -4.33
N THR A 43 2.85 10.59 -4.50
CA THR A 43 1.77 9.59 -4.43
C THR A 43 1.80 8.59 -5.59
N GLU A 44 2.34 8.98 -6.75
CA GLU A 44 2.30 8.14 -7.95
C GLU A 44 3.34 7.02 -7.86
N LYS A 45 4.56 7.33 -7.40
CA LYS A 45 5.58 6.32 -7.07
C LYS A 45 5.13 5.38 -5.95
N LEU A 46 4.42 5.92 -4.96
CA LEU A 46 3.82 5.11 -3.89
C LEU A 46 2.82 4.10 -4.47
N TYR A 47 1.95 4.55 -5.37
CA TYR A 47 1.00 3.69 -6.07
C TYR A 47 1.65 2.58 -6.85
N GLU A 48 2.60 2.90 -7.72
CA GLU A 48 3.30 1.91 -8.53
C GLU A 48 4.07 0.88 -7.68
N SER A 49 4.59 1.32 -6.53
CA SER A 49 5.25 0.42 -5.57
C SER A 49 4.26 -0.52 -4.89
N VAL A 50 3.15 0.02 -4.40
CA VAL A 50 2.14 -0.71 -3.61
C VAL A 50 1.28 -1.63 -4.49
N LYS A 51 1.08 -1.29 -5.76
CA LYS A 51 0.33 -2.09 -6.75
C LYS A 51 0.87 -3.52 -6.88
N ARG A 52 2.19 -3.71 -6.80
CA ARG A 52 2.81 -5.04 -6.86
C ARG A 52 2.42 -5.91 -5.66
N PHE A 53 2.26 -5.34 -4.48
CA PHE A 53 1.81 -6.08 -3.30
C PHE A 53 0.35 -6.52 -3.46
N LYS A 54 -0.51 -5.61 -3.96
CA LYS A 54 -1.91 -5.92 -4.26
C LYS A 54 -2.05 -7.03 -5.31
N ALA A 55 -1.26 -6.98 -6.39
CA ALA A 55 -1.25 -8.02 -7.43
C ALA A 55 -0.80 -9.40 -6.92
N ASN A 56 0.00 -9.42 -5.85
CA ASN A 56 0.40 -10.64 -5.15
C ASN A 56 -0.56 -11.00 -3.99
N GLU A 57 -1.76 -10.42 -3.93
CA GLU A 57 -2.78 -10.67 -2.89
C GLU A 57 -2.29 -10.40 -1.46
N TRP A 58 -1.42 -9.40 -1.27
CA TRP A 58 -1.06 -8.93 0.06
C TRP A 58 -2.17 -8.05 0.64
N ILE A 59 -2.27 -8.03 1.97
CA ILE A 59 -3.15 -7.12 2.69
C ILE A 59 -2.61 -5.70 2.53
N VAL A 60 -3.44 -4.76 2.08
CA VAL A 60 -3.09 -3.34 1.95
C VAL A 60 -3.87 -2.55 3.00
N THR A 61 -3.18 -1.99 3.98
CA THR A 61 -3.76 -1.19 5.07
C THR A 61 -3.41 0.28 4.84
N ILE A 62 -4.41 1.16 4.77
CA ILE A 62 -4.21 2.61 4.62
C ILE A 62 -4.40 3.26 6.00
N MET A 63 -3.36 3.94 6.50
CA MET A 63 -3.38 4.61 7.81
C MET A 63 -3.74 6.10 7.75
N SER A 64 -3.55 6.73 6.60
CA SER A 64 -3.89 8.14 6.39
C SER A 64 -5.29 8.29 5.76
N ASP A 65 -5.68 9.54 5.47
CA ASP A 65 -6.95 9.85 4.83
C ASP A 65 -7.17 9.00 3.55
N PRO A 66 -8.23 8.16 3.51
CA PRO A 66 -8.54 7.31 2.37
C PRO A 66 -8.68 8.05 1.03
N SER A 67 -9.09 9.32 1.03
CA SER A 67 -9.26 10.14 -0.19
C SER A 67 -7.95 10.30 -0.98
N LEU A 68 -6.82 10.43 -0.28
CA LEU A 68 -5.49 10.50 -0.88
C LEU A 68 -5.06 9.17 -1.53
N PHE A 69 -5.74 8.08 -1.14
CA PHE A 69 -5.42 6.71 -1.48
C PHE A 69 -6.56 6.01 -2.23
N GLU A 70 -7.51 6.76 -2.80
CA GLU A 70 -8.68 6.24 -3.52
C GLU A 70 -8.29 5.22 -4.61
N LYS A 71 -7.19 5.47 -5.32
CA LYS A 71 -6.68 4.55 -6.36
C LYS A 71 -6.48 3.12 -5.82
N PHE A 72 -6.05 2.97 -4.56
CA PHE A 72 -5.86 1.66 -3.94
C PHE A 72 -7.17 0.95 -3.61
N LEU A 73 -8.21 1.71 -3.26
CA LEU A 73 -9.52 1.21 -2.86
C LEU A 73 -10.35 0.76 -4.07
N HIS A 74 -10.32 1.53 -5.16
CA HIS A 74 -11.19 1.32 -6.31
C HIS A 74 -10.75 0.19 -7.26
N GLU A 75 -9.46 -0.15 -7.36
CA GLU A 75 -8.98 -1.24 -8.24
C GLU A 75 -9.37 -2.65 -7.76
N SER A 76 -9.97 -2.79 -6.57
CA SER A 76 -10.38 -4.09 -6.01
C SER A 76 -11.64 -4.68 -6.67
N SER A 77 -12.35 -3.85 -7.43
CA SER A 77 -13.68 -4.16 -7.95
C SER A 77 -13.68 -4.80 -9.35
N ASP A 78 -12.54 -4.83 -10.04
CA ASP A 78 -12.48 -5.32 -11.43
C ASP A 78 -12.03 -6.79 -11.60
N SER A 79 -11.67 -7.50 -10.52
CA SER A 79 -11.15 -8.87 -10.64
C SER A 79 -12.20 -9.99 -10.53
N LYS A 80 -13.51 -9.68 -10.56
CA LYS A 80 -14.56 -10.73 -10.61
C LYS A 80 -15.69 -10.42 -11.59
N ALA A 81 -15.36 -10.11 -12.84
CA ALA A 81 -16.26 -10.43 -13.96
C ALA A 81 -15.92 -11.84 -14.49
N GLY A 82 -16.11 -12.86 -13.63
CA GLY A 82 -16.14 -14.24 -14.07
C GLY A 82 -17.36 -14.47 -14.97
N LYS A 83 -17.20 -14.35 -16.28
CA LYS A 83 -18.15 -14.91 -17.24
C LYS A 83 -17.70 -16.32 -17.58
N GLN A 84 -17.96 -17.23 -16.66
CA GLN A 84 -18.06 -18.64 -16.96
C GLN A 84 -19.26 -18.82 -17.89
N LYS A 85 -19.03 -18.81 -19.20
CA LYS A 85 -20.06 -19.21 -20.18
C LYS A 85 -19.90 -20.71 -20.41
N ASN A 86 -20.64 -21.46 -19.60
CA ASN A 86 -20.92 -22.87 -19.82
C ASN A 86 -21.78 -23.02 -21.10
N ARG A 87 -21.51 -24.09 -21.84
CA ARG A 87 -22.23 -24.64 -23.01
C ARG A 87 -21.97 -23.99 -24.36
#